data_AF-A0A662JYV6-F1
#
_entry.id   AF-A0A662JYV6-F1
#
_cell.length_a   1.000
_cell.length_b   1.000
_cell.length_c   1.000
_cell.angle_alpha   90.00
_cell.angle_beta   90.00
_cell.angle_gamma   90.00
#
_symmetry.space_group_name_H-M   'P 1'
#
loop_
_entity.id
_entity.type
_entity.pdbx_description
1 polymer ?
#
loop_
_entity_poly.entity_id
_entity_poly.type
_entity_poly.pdbx_seq_one_letter_code
_entity_poly.pdbx_strand_id
1 'polypeptide(L)'
;YNNEEKIGVTIQRLREKIDSGEIILQRFYKIRDNESINEIVDRIFLDSVDMGLKAILKMKNPDFKPLQPKKIGKFYTLPSTKEWLKLHCINLSRIIKKFTKNMKGLKKVYENM
;
A
#
# COMPACT_ATOMS: atom_id res chain seq x y z
N TYR A 1 12.05 -0.13 0.82
CA TYR A 1 13.05 0.50 1.71
C TYR A 1 13.16 -0.24 3.05
N ASN A 2 12.07 -0.44 3.80
CA ASN A 2 12.04 -1.10 5.11
C ASN A 2 11.82 -2.64 5.07
N ASN A 3 11.87 -3.26 3.89
CA ASN A 3 11.59 -4.70 3.70
C ASN A 3 10.20 -5.17 4.17
N GLU A 4 9.23 -4.26 4.28
CA GLU A 4 7.84 -4.61 4.48
C GLU A 4 7.33 -5.46 3.30
N GLU A 5 6.66 -6.57 3.60
CA GLU A 5 6.08 -7.47 2.60
C GLU A 5 4.65 -7.09 2.22
N LYS A 6 4.00 -6.28 3.08
CA LYS A 6 2.61 -5.87 2.93
C LYS A 6 2.46 -4.38 3.20
N ILE A 7 1.48 -3.79 2.52
CA ILE A 7 1.01 -2.43 2.76
C ILE A 7 -0.49 -2.50 3.05
N GLY A 8 -1.05 -1.53 3.76
CA GLY A 8 -2.48 -1.50 4.04
C GLY A 8 -3.09 -0.13 3.87
N VAL A 9 -4.41 -0.13 3.65
CA VAL A 9 -5.27 1.05 3.75
C VAL A 9 -6.09 0.89 5.01
N THR A 10 -6.18 1.94 5.81
CA THR A 10 -6.95 1.96 7.06
C THR A 10 -7.87 3.17 7.07
N ILE A 11 -9.16 2.94 7.30
CA ILE A 11 -10.13 3.99 7.65
C ILE A 11 -10.28 3.96 9.16
N GLN A 12 -9.99 5.08 9.82
CA GLN A 12 -9.96 5.20 11.28
C GLN A 12 -10.67 6.48 11.72
N ARG A 13 -11.10 6.50 12.98
CA ARG A 13 -11.52 7.74 13.64
C ARG A 13 -10.30 8.59 13.98
N LEU A 14 -10.38 9.90 13.81
CA LEU A 14 -9.29 10.78 14.21
C LEU A 14 -9.24 10.88 15.75
N ARG A 15 -8.01 10.91 16.27
CA ARG A 15 -7.67 11.12 17.68
C ARG A 15 -6.50 12.11 17.73
N GLU A 16 -6.12 12.51 18.94
CA GLU A 16 -5.03 13.47 19.17
C GLU A 16 -3.69 12.99 18.59
N LYS A 17 -3.36 11.70 18.74
CA LYS A 17 -2.12 11.14 18.19
C LYS A 17 -2.32 10.68 16.75
N ILE A 18 -1.31 10.92 15.91
CA ILE A 18 -1.27 10.50 14.51
C ILE A 18 -1.48 8.99 14.40
N ASP A 19 -2.39 8.57 13.52
CA ASP A 19 -2.68 7.18 13.18
C ASP A 19 -2.93 6.24 14.37
N SER A 20 -3.52 6.78 15.43
CA SER A 20 -3.81 6.07 16.68
C SER A 20 -5.28 5.73 16.90
N GLY A 21 -6.10 6.03 15.91
CA GLY A 21 -7.54 5.97 16.02
C GLY A 21 -8.13 4.57 16.08
N GLU A 22 -9.40 4.52 16.45
CA GLU A 22 -10.20 3.30 16.30
C GLU A 22 -10.38 2.96 14.83
N ILE A 23 -10.10 1.72 14.46
CA ILE A 23 -10.18 1.20 13.10
C ILE A 23 -11.63 0.90 12.74
N ILE A 24 -12.12 1.51 11.66
CA ILE A 24 -13.44 1.22 11.08
C ILE A 24 -13.32 0.12 10.02
N LEU A 25 -12.33 0.26 9.14
CA LEU A 25 -12.02 -0.69 8.08
C LEU A 25 -10.52 -0.74 7.84
N GLN A 26 -10.01 -1.93 7.51
CA GLN A 26 -8.62 -2.13 7.16
C GLN A 26 -8.51 -3.21 6.09
N ARG A 27 -7.62 -2.99 5.12
CA ARG A 27 -7.30 -3.97 4.08
C ARG A 27 -5.79 -3.99 3.85
N PHE A 28 -5.23 -5.18 3.69
CA PHE A 28 -3.81 -5.39 3.42
C PHE A 28 -3.59 -5.94 2.02
N TYR A 29 -2.48 -5.55 1.43
CA TYR A 29 -2.04 -5.94 0.10
C TYR A 29 -0.61 -6.42 0.16
N LYS A 30 -0.29 -7.46 -0.61
CA LYS A 30 1.09 -7.87 -0.83
C LYS A 30 1.82 -6.79 -1.64
N ILE A 31 3.05 -6.48 -1.24
CA ILE A 31 3.99 -5.71 -2.05
C ILE A 31 4.64 -6.69 -3.04
N ARG A 32 4.48 -6.46 -4.34
CA ARG A 32 5.04 -7.34 -5.38
C ARG A 32 6.42 -6.84 -5.79
N ASP A 33 7.34 -7.77 -6.10
CA ASP A 33 8.73 -7.44 -6.44
C ASP A 33 8.89 -6.69 -7.77
N ASN A 34 7.88 -6.75 -8.61
CA ASN A 34 7.85 -6.13 -9.94
C ASN A 34 6.92 -4.91 -10.01
N GLU A 35 6.56 -4.33 -8.86
CA GLU A 35 5.75 -3.10 -8.80
C GLU A 35 6.58 -1.92 -8.30
N SER A 36 6.54 -0.81 -9.04
CA SER A 36 7.03 0.47 -8.57
C SER A 36 6.13 1.04 -7.45
N ILE A 37 6.61 2.06 -6.74
CA ILE A 37 5.85 2.73 -5.69
C ILE A 37 4.54 3.30 -6.26
N ASN A 38 4.60 3.97 -7.41
CA ASN A 38 3.41 4.56 -8.05
C ASN A 38 2.38 3.48 -8.40
N GLU A 39 2.83 2.34 -8.94
CA GLU A 39 1.94 1.23 -9.27
C GLU A 39 1.30 0.61 -8.03
N ILE A 40 2.02 0.54 -6.91
CA ILE A 40 1.45 0.11 -5.63
C ILE A 40 0.37 1.08 -5.19
N VAL A 41 0.65 2.40 -5.24
CA VAL A 41 -0.30 3.46 -4.84
C VAL A 41 -1.54 3.43 -5.72
N ASP A 42 -1.38 3.44 -7.04
CA ASP A 42 -2.49 3.42 -8.00
C ASP A 42 -3.39 2.20 -7.78
N ARG A 43 -2.77 1.03 -7.57
CA ARG A 43 -3.50 -0.22 -7.32
C ARG A 43 -4.34 -0.19 -6.04
N ILE A 44 -3.86 0.46 -4.97
CA ILE A 44 -4.58 0.49 -3.69
C ILE A 44 -5.50 1.72 -3.55
N PHE A 45 -5.31 2.75 -4.37
CA PHE A 45 -6.05 4.00 -4.28
C PHE A 45 -7.54 3.81 -4.53
N LEU A 46 -7.90 3.08 -5.59
CA LEU A 46 -9.31 2.81 -5.91
C LEU A 46 -10.02 2.07 -4.78
N ASP A 47 -9.35 1.10 -4.17
CA ASP A 47 -9.89 0.38 -3.02
C ASP A 47 -10.06 1.30 -1.80
N SER A 48 -9.22 2.32 -1.62
CA SER A 48 -9.36 3.29 -0.53
C SER A 48 -10.64 4.12 -0.63
N VAL A 49 -11.06 4.46 -1.86
CA VAL A 49 -12.30 5.20 -2.13
C VAL A 49 -13.52 4.34 -1.78
N ASP A 50 -13.57 3.09 -2.25
CA ASP A 50 -14.62 2.13 -1.91
C ASP A 50 -14.68 1.84 -0.40
N MET A 51 -13.52 1.71 0.25
CA MET A 51 -13.44 1.55 1.70
C MET A 51 -14.01 2.75 2.45
N GLY A 52 -13.81 3.98 1.97
CA GLY A 52 -14.40 5.19 2.54
C GLY A 52 -15.93 5.13 2.55
N LEU A 53 -16.54 4.77 1.42
CA LEU A 53 -18.00 4.62 1.32
C LEU A 53 -18.53 3.54 2.27
N LYS A 54 -17.87 2.37 2.30
CA LYS A 54 -18.24 1.26 3.19
C LYS A 54 -18.09 1.63 4.67
N ALA A 55 -17.10 2.43 5.03
CA ALA A 55 -16.91 2.91 6.39
C ALA A 55 -18.07 3.81 6.83
N ILE A 56 -18.54 4.72 5.95
CA ILE A 56 -19.71 5.56 6.24
C ILE A 56 -20.93 4.70 6.52
N LEU A 57 -21.23 3.73 5.66
CA LEU A 57 -22.38 2.83 5.85
C LEU A 57 -22.27 2.02 7.15
N LYS A 58 -21.08 1.52 7.49
CA LYS A 58 -20.84 0.85 8.77
C LYS A 58 -21.11 1.75 9.96
N MET A 59 -20.64 3.00 9.92
CA MET A 59 -20.85 3.95 11.02
C MET A 59 -22.30 4.37 11.21
N LYS A 60 -23.16 4.23 10.18
CA LYS A 60 -24.61 4.47 10.33
C LYS A 60 -25.32 3.34 11.08
N ASN A 61 -24.71 2.15 11.18
CA ASN A 61 -25.26 1.06 11.98
C ASN A 61 -24.98 1.33 13.48
N PRO A 62 -26.02 1.48 14.32
CA PRO A 62 -25.85 1.75 15.75
C PRO A 62 -25.12 0.64 16.51
N ASP A 63 -25.16 -0.60 16.01
CA ASP A 63 -24.50 -1.74 16.64
C ASP A 63 -23.02 -1.88 16.25
N PHE A 64 -22.56 -1.09 15.27
CA PHE A 64 -21.19 -1.16 14.82
C PHE A 64 -20.22 -0.58 15.86
N LYS A 65 -19.28 -1.42 16.31
CA LYS A 65 -18.20 -1.03 17.21
C LYS A 65 -16.86 -1.03 16.46
N PRO A 66 -16.20 0.13 16.31
CA PRO A 66 -14.85 0.22 15.80
C PRO A 66 -13.86 -0.63 16.61
N LEU A 67 -12.78 -1.08 15.98
CA LEU A 67 -11.74 -1.88 16.61
C LEU A 67 -10.63 -0.99 17.19
N GLN A 68 -10.28 -1.20 18.44
CA GLN A 68 -9.08 -0.58 19.02
C GLN A 68 -7.81 -1.28 18.47
N PRO A 69 -6.82 -0.53 17.95
CA PRO A 69 -5.58 -1.14 17.49
C PRO A 69 -4.83 -1.80 18.66
N LYS A 70 -4.46 -3.07 18.51
CA LYS A 70 -3.70 -3.82 19.53
C LYS A 70 -2.34 -3.20 19.84
N LYS A 71 -1.75 -2.51 18.87
CA LYS A 71 -0.48 -1.79 18.97
C LYS A 71 -0.43 -0.69 17.92
N ILE A 72 0.18 0.43 18.28
CA ILE A 72 0.59 1.44 17.30
C ILE A 72 1.91 0.96 16.67
N GLY A 73 1.96 1.00 15.34
CA GLY A 73 3.12 0.55 14.56
C GLY A 73 4.33 1.48 14.69
N LYS A 74 5.38 1.20 13.93
CA LYS A 74 6.52 2.12 13.81
C LYS A 74 6.05 3.41 13.15
N PHE A 75 6.42 4.54 13.74
CA PHE A 75 6.24 5.85 13.12
C PHE A 75 7.35 6.08 12.11
N TYR A 76 6.99 6.38 10.87
CA TYR A 76 7.93 6.74 9.81
C TYR A 76 7.80 8.24 9.54
N THR A 77 8.90 8.97 9.76
CA THR A 77 9.00 10.39 9.40
C THR A 77 9.51 10.55 7.97
N LEU A 78 9.70 11.79 7.53
CA LEU A 78 10.32 12.10 6.24
C LEU A 78 11.68 11.39 6.12
N PRO A 79 11.96 10.73 4.99
CA PRO A 79 13.21 10.02 4.81
C PRO A 79 14.39 10.99 4.80
N SER A 80 15.49 10.62 5.44
CA SER A 80 16.77 11.29 5.23
C SER A 80 17.26 11.08 3.79
N THR A 81 18.22 11.88 3.33
CA THR A 81 18.78 11.78 1.97
C THR A 81 19.27 10.37 1.62
N LYS A 82 19.89 9.67 2.57
CA LYS A 82 20.36 8.29 2.38
C LYS A 82 19.20 7.31 2.18
N GLU A 83 18.13 7.48 2.94
CA GLU A 83 16.94 6.63 2.88
C GLU A 83 16.14 6.90 1.61
N TRP A 84 16.03 8.17 1.24
CA TRP A 84 15.45 8.62 -0.02
C TRP A 84 16.20 8.01 -1.21
N LEU A 85 17.53 8.06 -1.22
CA LEU A 85 18.34 7.46 -2.28
C LEU A 85 18.12 5.95 -2.34
N LYS A 86 18.15 5.26 -1.19
CA LYS A 86 17.87 3.81 -1.12
C LYS A 86 16.48 3.47 -1.63
N LEU A 87 15.46 4.28 -1.31
CA LEU A 87 14.10 4.11 -1.82
C LEU A 87 14.07 4.20 -3.35
N HIS A 88 14.75 5.19 -3.93
CA HIS A 88 14.80 5.40 -5.38
C HIS A 88 15.58 4.30 -6.10
N CYS A 89 16.71 3.85 -5.57
CA CYS A 89 17.44 2.71 -6.13
C CYS A 89 16.60 1.43 -6.14
N ILE A 90 15.89 1.14 -5.05
CA ILE A 90 14.96 0.00 -4.98
C ILE A 90 13.86 0.18 -6.02
N ASN A 91 13.22 1.35 -6.08
CA ASN A 91 12.13 1.61 -7.03
C ASN A 91 12.59 1.43 -8.48
N LEU A 92 13.76 1.98 -8.85
CA LEU A 92 14.35 1.82 -10.17
C LEU A 92 14.65 0.34 -10.49
N SER A 93 15.19 -0.41 -9.53
CA SER A 93 15.44 -1.84 -9.72
C SER A 93 14.17 -2.64 -10.04
N ARG A 94 13.03 -2.25 -9.44
CA ARG A 94 11.73 -2.90 -9.70
C ARG A 94 11.21 -2.57 -11.09
N ILE A 95 11.37 -1.32 -11.53
CA ILE A 95 11.01 -0.89 -12.89
C ILE A 95 11.83 -1.67 -13.93
N ILE A 96 13.15 -1.79 -13.74
CA ILE A 96 14.03 -2.56 -14.64
C ILE A 96 13.64 -4.04 -14.67
N LYS A 97 13.36 -4.66 -13.51
CA LYS A 97 12.87 -6.05 -13.42
C LYS A 97 11.56 -6.24 -14.17
N LYS A 98 10.62 -5.29 -14.05
CA LYS A 98 9.35 -5.34 -14.78
C LYS A 98 9.57 -5.24 -16.30
N PHE A 99 10.38 -4.28 -16.74
CA PHE A 99 10.68 -4.09 -18.17
C PHE A 99 11.33 -5.33 -18.79
N THR A 100 12.35 -5.90 -18.14
CA THR A 100 13.02 -7.13 -18.61
C THR A 100 12.06 -8.33 -18.66
N LYS A 101 11.16 -8.48 -17.69
CA LYS A 101 10.11 -9.52 -17.72
C LYS A 101 9.17 -9.33 -18.91
N ASN A 102 8.72 -8.10 -19.15
CA ASN A 102 7.81 -7.79 -20.27
C ASN A 102 8.48 -8.07 -21.63
N MET A 103 9.74 -7.67 -21.81
CA MET A 103 10.51 -7.94 -23.04
C MET A 103 10.68 -9.44 -23.31
N LYS A 104 10.96 -10.25 -22.28
CA LYS A 104 11.01 -11.72 -22.41
C LYS A 104 9.66 -12.31 -22.82
N GLY A 105 8.57 -11.77 -22.28
CA GLY A 105 7.20 -12.17 -22.65
C GLY A 105 6.89 -11.88 -24.13
N LEU A 106 7.22 -10.67 -24.60
CA LEU A 106 7.03 -10.28 -26.00
C LEU A 106 7.84 -11.17 -26.95
N LYS A 107 9.13 -11.40 -26.66
CA LYS A 107 9.98 -12.27 -27.49
C LYS A 107 9.38 -13.68 -27.64
N LYS A 108 8.87 -14.26 -26.54
CA LYS A 108 8.21 -15.56 -26.57
C LYS A 108 6.96 -15.57 -27.44
N VAL A 109 6.15 -14.50 -27.44
CA VAL A 109 4.97 -14.42 -28.32
C VAL A 109 5.39 -14.42 -29.79
N TYR A 110 6.40 -13.61 -30.14
CA TYR A 110 6.91 -13.55 -31.52
C TYR A 110 7.54 -14.87 -32.00
N GLU A 111 8.22 -15.62 -31.13
CA GLU A 111 8.83 -16.92 -31.50
C GLU A 111 7.79 -18.06 -31.68
N ASN A 112 6.54 -17.87 -31.24
CA ASN A 112 5.47 -18.86 -31.37
C ASN A 112 4.38 -18.48 -32.40
N MET A 113 4.61 -17.42 -33.19
CA MET A 113 3.80 -17.04 -34.36
C MET A 113 4.45 -17.57 -35.63
#